data_AF-D0NWH3-F1
#
_entry.id   AF-D0NWH3-F1
#
_cell.length_a   1.000
_cell.length_b   1.000
_cell.length_c   1.000
_cell.angle_alpha   90.00
_cell.angle_beta   90.00
_cell.angle_gamma   90.00
#
_symmetry.space_group_name_H-M   'P 1'
#
loop_
_entity.id
_entity.type
_entity.pdbx_description
1 polymer ?
#
loop_
_entity_poly.entity_id
_entity_poly.type
_entity_poly.pdbx_seq_one_letter_code
_entity_poly.pdbx_strand_id
1 'polypeptide(L)'
;MVKNLATVQVEDLVWRAQAAESEAEFNSCLSMIGLTCPAAENFLRGIDPRAWTLFCAAQQLKLYGWNSTLFSAGPPFHNDNRQVT
;
A
#
# COMPACT_ATOMS: atom_id res chain seq x y z
N MET A 1 14.07 1.04 30.43
CA MET A 1 14.73 0.14 29.46
C MET A 1 15.14 0.99 28.27
N VAL A 2 16.42 1.36 28.14
CA VAL A 2 16.90 2.21 27.04
C VAL A 2 16.99 1.31 25.80
N LYS A 3 16.11 1.50 24.82
CA LYS A 3 16.24 0.82 23.53
C LYS A 3 17.51 1.32 22.86
N ASN A 4 18.33 0.41 22.33
CA ASN A 4 19.53 0.78 21.60
C ASN A 4 19.12 1.63 20.38
N LEU A 5 19.72 2.80 20.17
CA LEU A 5 19.33 3.69 19.07
C LEU A 5 19.42 2.98 17.71
N ALA A 6 20.43 2.13 17.53
CA ALA A 6 20.59 1.28 16.35
C ALA A 6 19.42 0.31 16.15
N THR A 7 18.87 -0.26 17.23
CA THR A 7 17.72 -1.17 17.13
C THR A 7 16.45 -0.45 16.73
N VAL A 8 16.26 0.79 17.18
CA VAL A 8 15.10 1.63 16.81
C VAL A 8 15.17 2.04 15.33
N GLN A 9 16.37 2.36 14.83
CA GLN A 9 16.58 2.72 13.43
C GLN A 9 16.35 1.53 12.49
N VAL A 10 16.81 0.33 12.84
CA VAL A 10 16.56 -0.87 12.04
C VAL A 10 15.07 -1.22 12.03
N GLU A 11 14.37 -1.09 13.16
CA GLU A 11 12.93 -1.31 13.24
C GLU A 11 12.14 -0.37 12.30
N ASP A 12 12.46 0.93 12.30
CA ASP A 12 11.84 1.90 11.39
C ASP A 12 12.08 1.55 9.91
N LEU A 13 13.30 1.16 9.57
CA LEU A 13 13.65 0.75 8.21
C LEU A 13 12.91 -0.53 7.77
N VAL A 14 12.65 -1.46 8.69
CA VAL A 14 11.87 -2.68 8.39
C VAL A 14 10.41 -2.32 8.10
N TRP A 15 9.80 -1.44 8.89
CA TRP A 15 8.44 -0.97 8.62
C TRP A 15 8.33 -0.25 7.28
N ARG A 16 9.33 0.56 6.94
CA ARG A 16 9.41 1.23 5.64
C ARG A 16 9.60 0.26 4.48
N ALA A 17 10.42 -0.79 4.66
CA ALA A 17 10.58 -1.84 3.66
C ALA A 17 9.26 -2.59 3.41
N GLN A 18 8.49 -2.88 4.48
CA GLN A 18 7.18 -3.50 4.37
C GLN A 18 6.17 -2.61 3.64
N ALA A 19 6.16 -1.31 3.95
CA ALA A 19 5.26 -0.33 3.35
C ALA A 19 5.70 0.15 1.95
N ALA A 20 6.83 -0.32 1.43
CA ALA A 20 7.34 0.08 0.13
C ALA A 20 6.31 -0.20 -0.97
N GLU A 21 6.08 0.79 -1.83
CA GLU A 21 5.14 0.71 -2.95
C GLU A 21 5.83 0.28 -4.25
N SER A 22 7.17 0.27 -4.24
CA SER A 22 7.99 -0.21 -5.35
C SER A 22 9.11 -1.14 -4.89
N GLU A 23 9.56 -1.99 -5.80
CA GLU A 23 10.73 -2.86 -5.59
C GLU A 23 12.01 -2.05 -5.35
N ALA A 24 12.14 -0.87 -5.97
CA ALA A 24 13.29 0.00 -5.77
C ALA A 24 13.36 0.56 -4.34
N GLU A 25 12.23 1.01 -3.79
CA GLU A 25 12.14 1.49 -2.40
C GLU A 25 12.42 0.37 -1.40
N PHE A 26 11.89 -0.82 -1.66
CA PHE A 26 12.16 -2.01 -0.85
C PHE A 26 13.65 -2.33 -0.78
N ASN A 27 14.31 -2.44 -1.94
CA ASN A 27 15.74 -2.74 -2.02
C ASN A 27 16.61 -1.64 -1.40
N SER A 28 16.19 -0.38 -1.51
CA SER A 28 16.85 0.76 -0.86
C SER A 28 16.79 0.65 0.66
N CYS A 29 15.62 0.31 1.23
CA CYS A 29 15.45 0.10 2.67
C CYS A 29 16.30 -1.08 3.17
N LEU A 30 16.32 -2.20 2.45
CA LEU A 30 17.17 -3.35 2.79
C LEU A 30 18.66 -3.00 2.77
N SER A 31 19.10 -2.22 1.78
CA SER A 31 20.50 -1.79 1.70
C SER A 31 20.88 -0.89 2.89
N MET A 32 19.98 0.00 3.31
CA MET A 32 20.19 0.82 4.51
C MET A 32 20.22 -0.01 5.80
N ILE A 33 19.39 -1.06 5.89
CA ILE A 33 19.46 -2.04 6.99
C ILE A 33 20.83 -2.72 6.98
N GLY A 34 21.33 -3.12 5.81
CA GLY A 34 22.64 -3.75 5.63
C GLY A 34 23.80 -2.90 6.15
N LEU A 35 23.75 -1.58 5.96
CA LEU A 35 24.76 -0.65 6.50
C LEU A 35 24.82 -0.64 8.03
N THR A 36 23.70 -0.95 8.69
CA THR A 36 23.59 -0.94 10.17
C THR A 36 23.73 -2.34 10.77
N CYS A 37 23.13 -3.34 10.11
CA CYS A 37 23.06 -4.73 10.55
C CYS A 37 23.01 -5.67 9.33
N PRO A 38 24.18 -6.11 8.82
CA PRO A 38 24.26 -7.02 7.68
C PRO A 38 23.54 -8.36 7.90
N ALA A 39 23.50 -8.84 9.15
CA ALA A 39 22.79 -10.06 9.50
C ALA A 39 21.27 -9.93 9.29
N ALA A 40 20.70 -8.75 9.59
CA ALA A 40 19.28 -8.49 9.36
C ALA A 40 18.94 -8.39 7.88
N GLU A 41 19.79 -7.75 7.06
CA GLU A 41 19.59 -7.71 5.60
C GLU A 41 19.57 -9.13 5.01
N ASN A 42 20.57 -9.96 5.35
CA ASN A 42 20.64 -11.33 4.84
C ASN A 42 19.43 -12.17 5.24
N PHE A 43 18.96 -12.01 6.49
CA PHE A 43 17.74 -12.67 6.94
C PHE A 43 16.50 -12.23 6.15
N LEU A 44 16.32 -10.91 5.99
CA LEU A 44 15.15 -10.35 5.29
C LEU A 44 15.15 -10.70 3.79
N ARG A 45 16.32 -10.76 3.14
CA ARG A 45 16.44 -11.25 1.75
C ARG A 45 16.08 -12.73 1.59
N GLY A 46 16.18 -13.52 2.67
CA GLY A 46 15.77 -14.92 2.67
C GLY A 46 14.26 -15.14 2.79
N ILE A 47 13.50 -14.09 3.15
CA ILE A 47 12.04 -14.14 3.25
C ILE A 47 11.44 -13.72 1.90
N ASP A 48 10.50 -14.51 1.37
CA ASP A 48 9.78 -14.15 0.15
C ASP A 48 9.12 -12.76 0.31
N PRO A 49 9.51 -11.75 -0.49
CA PRO A 49 8.93 -10.41 -0.41
C PRO A 49 7.42 -10.40 -0.58
N ARG A 50 6.83 -11.36 -1.30
CA ARG A 50 5.38 -11.46 -1.50
C ARG A 50 4.61 -11.74 -0.21
N ALA A 51 5.26 -12.34 0.78
CA ALA A 51 4.62 -12.69 2.05
C ALA A 51 4.49 -11.51 3.01
N TRP A 52 5.22 -10.41 2.79
CA TRP A 52 5.29 -9.33 3.78
C TRP A 52 5.44 -7.91 3.23
N THR A 53 5.63 -7.71 1.92
CA THR A 53 5.78 -6.38 1.31
C THR A 53 4.51 -5.93 0.58
N LEU A 54 4.20 -4.64 0.69
CA LEU A 54 2.99 -4.06 0.11
C LEU A 54 3.03 -4.02 -1.42
N PHE A 55 4.16 -3.62 -2.04
CA PHE A 55 4.27 -3.53 -3.50
C PHE A 55 3.96 -4.84 -4.23
N CYS A 56 4.32 -5.99 -3.64
CA CYS A 56 4.00 -7.30 -4.20
C CYS A 56 2.49 -7.58 -4.18
N ALA A 57 1.78 -7.15 -3.13
CA ALA A 57 0.34 -7.33 -3.00
C ALA A 57 -0.45 -6.31 -3.84
N ALA A 58 0.02 -5.06 -3.91
CA ALA A 58 -0.60 -3.99 -4.69
C ALA A 58 -0.66 -4.33 -6.18
N GLN A 59 0.36 -5.01 -6.72
CA GLN A 59 0.37 -5.47 -8.11
C GLN A 59 -0.61 -6.62 -8.40
N GLN A 60 -1.06 -7.36 -7.38
CA GLN A 60 -2.00 -8.48 -7.54
C GLN A 60 -3.47 -8.06 -7.45
N LEU A 61 -3.76 -6.94 -6.79
CA LEU A 61 -5.08 -6.33 -6.78
C LEU A 61 -5.31 -5.58 -8.10
N LYS A 62 -5.77 -6.30 -9.11
CA LYS A 62 -6.50 -5.66 -10.21
C LYS A 62 -7.70 -4.96 -9.59
N LEU A 63 -7.67 -3.63 -9.56
CA LEU A 63 -8.83 -2.79 -9.28
C LEU A 63 -9.84 -2.98 -10.42
N TYR A 64 -10.52 -4.13 -10.44
CA TYR A 64 -11.66 -4.35 -11.30
C TYR A 64 -12.76 -3.39 -10.85
N GLY A 65 -12.92 -2.28 -11.55
CA GLY A 65 -14.14 -1.47 -11.49
C GLY A 65 -14.04 -0.07 -10.90
N TRP A 66 -12.95 0.70 -11.09
CA TRP A 66 -13.08 2.17 -11.06
C TRP A 66 -13.75 2.68 -12.36
N ASN A 67 -14.86 2.06 -12.76
CA ASN A 67 -15.89 2.79 -13.46
C ASN A 67 -16.66 3.45 -12.33
N SER A 68 -16.42 4.74 -12.11
CA SER A 68 -17.39 5.57 -11.39
C SER A 68 -18.77 5.18 -11.92
N THR A 69 -19.63 4.67 -11.04
CA THR A 69 -21.06 4.73 -11.29
C THR A 69 -21.36 6.20 -11.55
N LEU A 70 -21.43 6.57 -12.84
CA LEU A 70 -22.10 7.78 -13.26
C LEU A 70 -23.46 7.69 -12.60
N PHE A 71 -23.68 8.54 -11.62
CA PHE A 71 -24.98 8.71 -11.01
C PHE A 71 -25.85 9.26 -12.13
N SER A 72 -26.49 8.36 -12.89
CA SER A 72 -27.49 8.75 -13.87
C SER A 72 -28.64 9.28 -13.04
N ALA A 73 -28.69 10.60 -12.86
CA ALA A 73 -29.89 11.27 -12.40
C ALA A 73 -31.02 10.81 -13.33
N GLY A 74 -31.92 10.00 -12.77
CA GLY A 74 -33.10 9.51 -13.47
C GLY A 74 -33.93 10.66 -14.03
N PRO A 75 -34.83 10.37 -14.97
CA PRO A 75 -35.45 11.35 -15.86
C PRO A 75 -36.24 12.41 -15.07
N PRO A 76 -36.47 13.61 -15.67
CA PRO A 76 -37.28 14.62 -15.03
C PRO A 76 -38.68 14.04 -14.80
N PHE A 77 -39.13 14.02 -13.55
CA PHE A 77 -40.52 13.78 -13.22
C PHE A 77 -41.37 14.83 -13.94
N HIS A 78 -42.05 14.41 -15.01
CA HIS A 78 -43.08 15.20 -15.66
C HIS A 78 -44.30 15.18 -14.76
N ASN A 79 -44.46 16.21 -13.93
CA ASN A 79 -45.65 16.39 -13.11
C ASN A 79 -46.77 16.92 -14.02
N ASP A 80 -47.51 16.00 -14.61
CA ASP A 80 -48.66 16.23 -15.47
C ASP A 80 -49.88 16.58 -14.60
N ASN A 81 -49.86 17.76 -13.97
CA ASN A 81 -51.03 18.30 -13.26
C ASN A 81 -52.00 18.88 -14.29
N ARG A 82 -52.82 17.98 -14.83
CA ARG A 82 -54.04 18.30 -15.58
C ARG A 82 -54.86 19.34 -14.82
N GLN A 83 -55.14 20.46 -15.49
CA GLN A 83 -56.30 21.28 -15.17
C GLN A 83 -57.57 20.45 -15.34
N VAL A 84 -58.42 20.39 -14.32
CA VAL A 84 -59.86 20.20 -14.50
C VAL A 84 -60.61 20.96 -13.40
N THR A 85 -61.26 22.06 -13.85
CA THR A 85 -62.42 22.82 -13.32
C THR A 85 -62.40 23.39 -11.91
#